data_AF-A0A2G4SRJ2-F1
#
_entry.id   AF-A0A2G4SRJ2-F1
#
_cell.length_a   1.000
_cell.length_b   1.000
_cell.length_c   1.000
_cell.angle_alpha   90.00
_cell.angle_beta   90.00
_cell.angle_gamma   90.00
#
_symmetry.space_group_name_H-M   'P 1'
#
loop_
_entity.id
_entity.type
_entity.pdbx_description
1 polymer ?
#
loop_
_entity_poly.entity_id
_entity_poly.type
_entity_poly.pdbx_seq_one_letter_code
_entity_poly.pdbx_strand_id
1 'polypeptide(L)' 'MPLYSPFLHSIEEYRAKIKSNIKRNPLDKENELTSRIAKACQTVTVSHRQGWIRHSEVFWERCTSREIGL' A
#
# COMPACT_ATOMS: atom_id res chain seq x y z
N MET A 1 -7.71 13.94 5.02
CA MET A 1 -7.26 13.59 3.65
C MET A 1 -8.44 13.69 2.70
N PRO A 2 -8.25 14.18 1.48
CA PRO A 2 -9.33 14.29 0.50
C PRO A 2 -9.88 12.89 0.13
N LEU A 3 -11.20 12.81 0.02
CA LEU A 3 -11.91 11.61 -0.42
C LEU A 3 -11.60 11.38 -1.92
N TYR A 4 -11.43 10.12 -2.34
CA TYR A 4 -11.10 9.71 -3.71
C TYR A 4 -9.68 10.02 -4.22
N SER A 5 -8.73 10.36 -3.35
CA SER A 5 -7.31 10.54 -3.72
C SER A 5 -6.41 9.47 -3.10
N PRO A 6 -6.49 8.20 -3.52
CA PRO A 6 -5.74 7.10 -2.92
C PRO A 6 -4.22 7.26 -3.06
N PHE A 7 -3.75 7.97 -4.10
CA PHE A 7 -2.33 8.28 -4.33
C PHE A 7 -1.72 9.21 -3.26
N LEU A 8 -2.54 9.97 -2.53
CA LEU A 8 -2.09 10.77 -1.38
C LEU A 8 -1.95 9.94 -0.10
N HIS A 9 -2.36 8.67 -0.11
CA HIS A 9 -2.37 7.83 1.08
C HIS A 9 -1.37 6.69 0.96
N SER A 10 -0.24 6.83 1.66
CA SER A 10 0.76 5.78 1.77
C SER A 10 0.22 4.44 2.30
N ILE A 11 -0.91 4.44 3.05
CA ILE A 11 -1.57 3.20 3.48
C ILE A 11 -2.17 2.40 2.31
N GLU A 12 -2.56 3.06 1.23
CA GLU A 12 -3.16 2.39 0.07
C GLU A 12 -2.08 1.61 -0.68
N GLU A 13 -0.86 2.14 -0.76
CA GLU A 13 0.30 1.41 -1.29
C GLU A 13 0.71 0.24 -0.39
N TYR A 14 0.67 0.42 0.93
CA TYR A 14 0.84 -0.69 1.86
C TYR A 14 -0.20 -1.79 1.62
N ARG A 15 -1.49 -1.44 1.56
CA ARG A 15 -2.59 -2.39 1.28
C ARG A 15 -2.40 -3.10 -0.05
N ALA A 16 -1.98 -2.39 -1.10
CA ALA A 16 -1.68 -2.97 -2.41
C ALA A 16 -0.53 -3.99 -2.32
N LYS A 17 0.57 -3.63 -1.63
CA LYS A 17 1.72 -4.52 -1.42
C LYS A 17 1.33 -5.79 -0.66
N ILE A 18 0.61 -5.65 0.47
CA ILE A 18 0.15 -6.80 1.26
C ILE A 18 -0.74 -7.72 0.42
N LYS A 19 -1.74 -7.16 -0.28
CA LYS A 19 -2.62 -7.93 -1.18
C LYS A 19 -1.85 -8.66 -2.27
N SER A 20 -0.80 -8.04 -2.83
CA SER A 20 0.05 -8.67 -3.86
C SER A 20 0.87 -9.86 -3.33
N ASN A 21 1.21 -9.84 -2.04
CA ASN A 21 2.05 -10.86 -1.40
C ASN A 21 1.25 -12.01 -0.75
N ILE A 22 -0.08 -11.91 -0.66
CA ILE A 22 -0.92 -13.00 -0.16
C ILE A 22 -1.09 -14.05 -1.26
N LYS A 23 -0.71 -15.30 -0.98
CA LYS A 23 -0.92 -16.43 -1.89
C LYS A 23 -2.41 -16.60 -2.21
N ARG A 24 -2.75 -16.83 -3.49
CA ARG A 24 -4.13 -17.00 -4.00
C ARG A 24 -4.69 -18.41 -3.87
N ASN A 25 -3.90 -19.35 -3.34
CA ASN A 25 -4.32 -20.73 -3.16
C ASN A 25 -5.43 -20.84 -2.10
N PRO A 26 -6.27 -21.88 -2.11
CA PRO A 26 -7.27 -22.12 -1.08
C PRO A 26 -6.67 -22.11 0.34
N LEU A 27 -7.46 -21.68 1.32
CA LEU A 27 -7.08 -21.75 2.73
C LEU A 27 -7.25 -23.19 3.23
N ASP A 28 -6.45 -23.56 4.22
CA ASP A 28 -6.57 -24.83 4.94
C ASP A 28 -6.32 -24.57 6.45
N LYS A 29 -6.63 -25.56 7.30
CA LYS A 29 -6.42 -25.49 8.76
C LYS A 29 -5.01 -25.07 9.16
N GLU A 30 -3.98 -25.45 8.39
CA GLU A 30 -2.59 -25.07 8.67
C GLU A 30 -2.17 -23.73 8.02
N ASN A 31 -3.02 -23.16 7.15
CA ASN A 31 -2.68 -22.03 6.29
C ASN A 31 -3.81 -20.98 6.24
N GLU A 32 -4.15 -20.49 7.43
CA GLU A 32 -5.17 -19.48 7.64
C GLU A 32 -4.80 -18.13 7.03
N LEU A 33 -5.82 -17.34 6.69
CA LEU A 33 -5.66 -16.01 6.09
C LEU A 33 -4.83 -15.08 6.98
N THR A 34 -5.05 -15.11 8.30
CA THR A 34 -4.32 -14.28 9.28
C THR A 34 -2.82 -14.57 9.25
N SER A 35 -2.43 -15.85 9.16
CA SER A 35 -1.02 -16.26 9.06
C SER A 35 -0.38 -15.76 7.75
N ARG A 36 -1.13 -15.79 6.64
CA ARG A 36 -0.66 -15.25 5.36
C ARG A 36 -0.49 -13.73 5.40
N ILE A 37 -1.44 -13.01 6.01
CA ILE A 37 -1.34 -11.56 6.18
C ILE A 37 -0.11 -11.23 7.03
N ALA A 38 0.07 -11.90 8.18
CA ALA A 38 1.23 -11.68 9.04
C ALA A 38 2.56 -11.90 8.30
N LYS A 39 2.68 -12.98 7.52
CA LYS A 39 3.85 -13.25 6.67
C LYS A 39 4.04 -12.17 5.59
N ALA A 40 2.97 -11.73 4.93
CA ALA A 40 3.04 -10.65 3.94
C ALA A 40 3.49 -9.33 4.58
N CYS A 41 3.04 -9.00 5.79
CA CYS A 41 3.47 -7.81 6.52
C CYS A 41 4.98 -7.84 6.81
N GLN A 42 5.56 -9.00 7.11
CA GLN A 42 7.00 -9.16 7.34
C GLN A 42 7.86 -8.88 6.09
N THR A 43 7.28 -8.91 4.89
CA THR A 43 8.01 -8.57 3.65
C THR A 43 8.19 -7.06 3.44
N VAL A 44 7.52 -6.24 4.26
CA VAL A 44 7.59 -4.77 4.17
C VAL A 44 8.88 -4.29 4.81
N THR A 45 9.70 -3.61 4.01
CA THR A 45 11.01 -3.10 4.43
C THR A 45 10.93 -1.60 4.75
N VAL A 46 11.99 -1.04 5.32
CA VAL A 46 12.11 0.42 5.53
C VAL A 46 12.09 1.16 4.19
N SER A 47 12.78 0.64 3.18
CA SER A 47 12.82 1.23 1.83
C SER A 47 11.44 1.31 1.19
N HIS A 48 10.60 0.28 1.37
CA HIS A 48 9.21 0.32 0.91
C HIS A 48 8.44 1.47 1.56
N ARG A 49 8.53 1.60 2.89
CA ARG A 49 7.85 2.67 3.65
C ARG A 49 8.30 4.06 3.21
N GLN A 50 9.61 4.26 3.06
CA GLN A 50 10.18 5.52 2.57
C GLN A 50 9.72 5.82 1.14
N GLY A 51 9.66 4.81 0.27
CA GLY A 51 9.17 4.94 -1.09
C GLY A 51 7.72 5.43 -1.14
N TRP A 52 6.83 4.87 -0.32
CA TRP A 52 5.42 5.26 -0.27
C TRP A 52 5.21 6.67 0.26
N ILE A 53 5.99 7.08 1.27
CA ILE A 53 5.96 8.46 1.77
C ILE A 53 6.37 9.42 0.65
N ARG A 54 7.51 9.15 0.00
CA ARG A 54 8.00 10.00 -1.08
C ARG A 54 7.04 10.06 -2.27
N HIS A 55 6.42 8.93 -2.59
CA HIS A 55 5.38 8.88 -3.62
C HIS A 55 4.19 9.80 -3.25
N SER A 56 3.65 9.69 -2.03
CA SER A 56 2.56 10.58 -1.59
C SER A 56 2.95 12.07 -1.57
N GLU A 57 4.20 12.41 -1.20
CA GLU A 57 4.71 13.79 -1.21
C GLU A 57 4.72 14.41 -2.61
N VAL A 58 5.15 13.65 -3.64
CA VAL A 58 5.14 14.12 -5.04
C VAL A 58 3.72 14.51 -5.47
N PHE A 59 2.73 13.71 -5.13
CA PHE A 59 1.34 14.02 -5.47
C PHE A 59 0.78 15.19 -4.66
N TRP A 60 1.24 15.38 -3.42
CA TRP A 60 0.84 16.52 -2.61
C TRP A 60 1.24 17.87 -3.25
N GLU A 61 2.47 17.95 -3.76
CA GLU A 61 2.95 19.14 -4.48
C GLU A 61 2.14 19.40 -5.75
N ARG A 62 1.85 18.35 -6.52
CA ARG A 62 1.07 18.45 -7.76
C ARG A 62 -0.38 18.88 -7.48
N CYS A 63 -1.01 18.33 -6.44
CA CYS A 63 -2.34 18.74 -5.99
C CYS A 63 -2.36 20.22 -5.56
N THR A 64 -1.37 20.65 -4.78
CA THR A 64 -1.25 22.05 -4.32
C THR A 64 -1.04 23.00 -5.50
N SER A 65 -0.30 22.56 -6.52
CA SER A 65 -0.08 23.27 -7.78
C SER A 65 -1.28 23.25 -8.73
N ARG A 66 -2.36 22.56 -8.36
CA ARG A 66 -3.61 22.41 -9.15
C ARG A 66 -3.37 21.85 -10.56
N GLU A 67 -2.44 20.91 -10.68
CA GLU A 67 -2.19 20.20 -11.93
C GLU A 67 -3.45 19.45 -12.38
N ILE A 68 -3.76 19.50 -13.68
CA ILE A 68 -4.95 18.87 -14.26
C ILE A 68 -4.60 17.42 -14.66
N GLY A 69 -5.45 16.46 -14.27
CA GLY A 69 -5.29 15.05 -14.67
C GLY A 69 -4.47 14.17 -13.70
N LEU A 70 -4.52 14.49 -12.41
CA LEU A 70 -3.92 13.69 -11.32
C LEU A 70 -4.67 12.40 -11.01
#